data_AF-A0A8C7WS10-F1
#
_entry.id   AF-A0A8C7WS10-F1
#
_cell.length_a   1.000
_cell.length_b   1.000
_cell.length_c   1.000
_cell.angle_alpha   90.00
_cell.angle_beta   90.00
_cell.angle_gamma   90.00
#
_symmetry.space_group_name_H-M   'P 1'
#
loop_
_entity.id
_entity.type
_entity.pdbx_description
1 polymer ?
#
loop_
_entity_poly.entity_id
_entity_poly.type
_entity_poly.pdbx_seq_one_letter_code
_entity_poly.pdbx_strand_id
1 'polypeptide(L)'
;VTDIVPPYSAFSAKGQPEGDLVYVNYGRTEDFLQLQREMGINVTGKIVIVRYGKIFRGNKVKNAMLAGAKGVIMFSDPADYWATGVQPYPDGWNLPGGGAQRGNVLNLNGAGDPLTPGYPAKEYTYRFSMEDGVGLPDIPIHPIGFNDAIHLLKNMGGQIPPNNWKGALNVSYRIGPGFTDDIKNRSVVFSTSLPFFFLFAKKLRAILQLSLSRKQFLLGCFCF
;
A
#
# COMPACT_ATOMS: atom_id res chain seq x y z
N VAL A 1 20.33 2.24 15.73
CA VAL A 1 20.62 2.19 14.28
C VAL A 1 20.07 3.46 13.66
N THR A 2 20.92 4.31 13.08
CA THR A 2 20.57 5.69 12.68
C THR A 2 20.12 5.83 11.22
N ASP A 3 20.28 4.77 10.41
CA ASP A 3 20.03 4.83 8.96
C ASP A 3 18.87 3.91 8.50
N ILE A 4 18.06 3.40 9.43
CA ILE A 4 16.87 2.62 9.06
C ILE A 4 15.76 3.59 8.68
N VAL A 5 15.44 3.64 7.39
CA VAL A 5 14.28 4.40 6.90
C VAL A 5 13.01 3.84 7.57
N PRO A 6 12.14 4.66 8.19
CA PRO A 6 10.92 4.17 8.82
C PRO A 6 9.98 3.51 7.79
N PRO A 7 8.94 2.79 8.22
CA PRO A 7 7.93 2.29 7.30
C PRO A 7 7.19 3.43 6.57
N TYR A 8 7.10 3.35 5.25
CA TYR A 8 6.36 4.30 4.43
C TYR A 8 5.93 3.67 3.10
N SER A 9 4.89 4.24 2.48
CA SER A 9 4.52 3.94 1.10
C SER A 9 5.16 4.97 0.17
N ALA A 10 6.11 4.53 -0.65
CA ALA A 10 6.81 5.42 -1.56
C ALA A 10 5.84 5.97 -2.61
N PHE A 11 5.96 7.28 -2.88
CA PHE A 11 5.06 8.07 -3.74
C PHE A 11 3.68 8.36 -3.17
N SER A 12 3.42 8.10 -1.88
CA SER A 12 2.20 8.60 -1.23
C SER A 12 2.09 10.12 -1.36
N ALA A 13 0.87 10.63 -1.58
CA ALA A 13 0.60 12.05 -1.49
C ALA A 13 0.88 12.57 -0.07
N LYS A 14 1.16 13.87 0.03
CA LYS A 14 1.28 14.58 1.31
C LYS A 14 -0.10 14.98 1.80
N GLY A 15 -0.35 14.84 3.09
CA GLY A 15 -1.61 15.30 3.68
C GLY A 15 -1.87 14.75 5.07
N GLN A 16 -2.93 15.25 5.71
CA GLN A 16 -3.39 14.80 7.01
C GLN A 16 -4.91 14.56 6.97
N PRO A 17 -5.37 13.45 6.36
CA PRO A 17 -6.78 13.15 6.29
C PRO A 17 -7.30 12.74 7.67
N GLU A 18 -8.48 13.25 8.03
CA GLU A 18 -9.23 12.86 9.23
C GLU A 18 -10.58 12.29 8.83
N GLY A 19 -10.93 11.05 9.17
CA GLY A 19 -12.27 10.54 8.92
C GLY A 19 -12.55 9.17 9.51
N ASP A 20 -13.78 8.70 9.32
CA ASP A 20 -14.15 7.36 9.80
C ASP A 20 -13.42 6.28 9.03
N LEU A 21 -13.10 5.20 9.74
CA LEU A 21 -12.40 4.05 9.20
C LEU A 21 -13.39 3.06 8.57
N VAL A 22 -13.05 2.53 7.39
CA VAL A 22 -13.80 1.46 6.70
C VAL A 22 -12.84 0.33 6.33
N TYR A 23 -13.17 -0.90 6.71
CA TYR A 23 -12.39 -2.08 6.34
C TYR A 23 -12.81 -2.60 4.97
N VAL A 24 -11.85 -2.73 4.05
CA VAL A 24 -12.12 -3.08 2.65
C VAL A 24 -11.35 -4.33 2.21
N ASN A 25 -11.23 -5.33 3.08
CA ASN A 25 -10.59 -6.60 2.74
C ASN A 25 -9.21 -6.39 2.07
N TYR A 26 -9.00 -6.91 0.85
CA TYR A 26 -7.77 -6.74 0.08
C TYR A 26 -7.79 -5.50 -0.83
N GLY A 27 -8.83 -4.67 -0.82
CA GLY A 27 -8.94 -3.49 -1.67
C GLY A 27 -9.06 -3.82 -3.17
N ARG A 28 -9.58 -5.01 -3.50
CA ARG A 28 -9.81 -5.43 -4.89
C ARG A 28 -11.05 -4.74 -5.45
N THR A 29 -11.19 -4.73 -6.76
CA THR A 29 -12.35 -4.11 -7.42
C THR A 29 -13.65 -4.74 -6.93
N GLU A 30 -13.68 -6.06 -6.79
CA GLU A 30 -14.79 -6.81 -6.23
C GLU A 30 -15.10 -6.44 -4.77
N ASP A 31 -14.09 -6.10 -3.96
CA ASP A 31 -14.30 -5.75 -2.56
C ASP A 31 -15.02 -4.38 -2.45
N PHE A 32 -14.64 -3.41 -3.27
CA PHE A 32 -15.32 -2.11 -3.35
C PHE A 32 -16.73 -2.21 -3.95
N LEU A 33 -16.90 -3.04 -4.98
CA LEU A 33 -18.23 -3.29 -5.57
C LEU A 33 -19.17 -3.96 -4.56
N GLN A 34 -18.67 -4.92 -3.78
CA GLN A 34 -19.43 -5.58 -2.73
C GLN A 34 -19.84 -4.60 -1.63
N LEU A 35 -18.93 -3.71 -1.17
CA LEU A 35 -19.28 -2.66 -0.21
C LEU A 35 -20.41 -1.76 -0.70
N GLN A 36 -20.31 -1.29 -1.95
CA GLN A 36 -21.27 -0.34 -2.50
C GLN A 36 -22.61 -0.99 -2.80
N ARG A 37 -22.61 -2.18 -3.43
CA ARG A 37 -23.83 -2.80 -4.00
C ARG A 37 -24.54 -3.74 -3.04
N GLU A 38 -23.80 -4.50 -2.25
CA GLU A 38 -24.38 -5.53 -1.38
C GLU A 38 -24.56 -5.03 0.05
N MET A 39 -23.62 -4.23 0.54
CA MET A 39 -23.60 -3.77 1.94
C MET A 39 -24.13 -2.35 2.14
N GLY A 40 -24.28 -1.59 1.04
CA GLY A 40 -24.76 -0.20 1.07
C GLY A 40 -23.79 0.78 1.76
N ILE A 41 -22.49 0.48 1.76
CA ILE A 41 -21.46 1.27 2.45
C ILE A 41 -20.75 2.18 1.45
N ASN A 42 -20.79 3.49 1.73
CA ASN A 42 -20.09 4.50 0.93
C ASN A 42 -18.75 4.88 1.59
N VAL A 43 -17.66 4.75 0.83
CA VAL A 43 -16.29 5.09 1.27
C VAL A 43 -15.86 6.52 0.89
N THR A 44 -16.73 7.28 0.21
CA THR A 44 -16.43 8.67 -0.18
C THR A 44 -16.12 9.52 1.07
N GLY A 45 -14.94 10.16 1.06
CA GLY A 45 -14.47 11.00 2.17
C GLY A 45 -14.09 10.22 3.44
N LYS A 46 -13.94 8.89 3.36
CA LYS A 46 -13.55 8.01 4.47
C LYS A 46 -12.09 7.56 4.34
N ILE A 47 -11.52 7.08 5.44
CA ILE A 47 -10.21 6.42 5.42
C ILE A 47 -10.47 4.92 5.29
N VAL A 48 -9.84 4.28 4.32
CA VAL A 48 -9.97 2.84 4.14
C VAL A 48 -8.78 2.12 4.74
N ILE A 49 -9.04 1.02 5.44
CA ILE A 49 -8.01 0.08 5.89
C ILE A 49 -8.10 -1.21 5.08
N VAL A 50 -6.97 -1.59 4.48
CA VAL A 50 -6.87 -2.76 3.59
C VAL A 50 -5.72 -3.65 4.03
N ARG A 51 -5.89 -4.97 3.88
CA ARG A 51 -4.79 -5.92 4.06
C ARG A 51 -3.96 -6.06 2.79
N TYR A 52 -2.66 -6.23 2.97
CA TYR A 52 -1.75 -6.66 1.90
C TYR A 52 -2.12 -8.04 1.36
N GLY A 53 -1.68 -8.36 0.14
CA GLY A 53 -1.95 -9.64 -0.53
C GLY A 53 -2.90 -9.54 -1.73
N LYS A 54 -3.02 -10.66 -2.48
CA LYS A 54 -3.85 -10.88 -3.68
C LYS A 54 -3.53 -10.01 -4.91
N ILE A 55 -3.51 -8.69 -4.77
CA ILE A 55 -3.24 -7.73 -5.85
C ILE A 55 -2.09 -6.79 -5.47
N PHE A 56 -1.46 -6.21 -6.49
CA PHE A 56 -0.43 -5.21 -6.30
C PHE A 56 -0.96 -3.98 -5.54
N ARG A 57 -0.15 -3.45 -4.62
CA ARG A 57 -0.56 -2.37 -3.71
C ARG A 57 -0.98 -1.08 -4.41
N GLY A 58 -0.36 -0.72 -5.54
CA GLY A 58 -0.78 0.44 -6.34
C GLY A 58 -2.20 0.30 -6.91
N ASN A 59 -2.63 -0.93 -7.23
CA ASN A 59 -4.02 -1.18 -7.65
C ASN A 59 -5.01 -0.98 -6.50
N LYS A 60 -4.63 -1.36 -5.26
CA LYS A 60 -5.46 -1.11 -4.06
C LYS A 60 -5.69 0.39 -3.87
N VAL A 61 -4.63 1.20 -4.01
CA VAL A 61 -4.71 2.67 -3.92
C VAL A 61 -5.58 3.24 -5.04
N LYS A 62 -5.35 2.82 -6.29
CA LYS A 62 -6.18 3.25 -7.42
C LYS A 62 -7.66 2.94 -7.19
N ASN A 63 -7.98 1.74 -6.72
CA ASN A 63 -9.36 1.35 -6.45
C ASN A 63 -9.98 2.19 -5.31
N ALA A 64 -9.21 2.47 -4.25
CA ALA A 64 -9.65 3.34 -3.16
C ALA A 64 -9.91 4.78 -3.63
N MET A 65 -9.02 5.34 -4.45
CA MET A 65 -9.20 6.66 -5.08
C MET A 65 -10.47 6.70 -5.93
N LEU A 66 -10.69 5.69 -6.79
CA LEU A 66 -11.89 5.59 -7.63
C LEU A 66 -13.17 5.46 -6.81
N ALA A 67 -13.10 4.87 -5.62
CA ALA A 67 -14.22 4.76 -4.70
C ALA A 67 -14.44 6.04 -3.85
N GLY A 68 -13.56 7.05 -3.98
CA GLY A 68 -13.64 8.33 -3.29
C GLY A 68 -13.05 8.33 -1.87
N ALA A 69 -12.26 7.32 -1.50
CA ALA A 69 -11.54 7.33 -0.24
C ALA A 69 -10.56 8.51 -0.20
N LYS A 70 -10.35 9.10 0.99
CA LYS A 70 -9.41 10.23 1.17
C LYS A 70 -8.07 9.84 1.79
N GLY A 71 -7.91 8.57 2.13
CA GLY A 71 -6.68 8.03 2.69
C GLY A 71 -6.73 6.51 2.79
N VAL A 72 -5.56 5.86 2.68
CA VAL A 72 -5.43 4.40 2.72
C VAL A 72 -4.43 3.97 3.79
N ILE A 73 -4.88 3.12 4.69
CA ILE A 73 -4.02 2.42 5.65
C ILE A 73 -3.85 0.98 5.17
N MET A 74 -2.60 0.53 5.05
CA MET A 74 -2.30 -0.85 4.64
C MET A 74 -1.67 -1.62 5.80
N PHE A 75 -2.10 -2.84 6.04
CA PHE A 75 -1.50 -3.69 7.07
C PHE A 75 -1.24 -5.12 6.58
N SER A 76 -0.32 -5.82 7.24
CA SER A 76 0.04 -7.19 6.89
C SER A 76 -0.69 -8.17 7.80
N ASP A 77 -1.83 -8.71 7.37
CA ASP A 77 -2.63 -9.64 8.17
C ASP A 77 -1.87 -10.97 8.36
N PRO A 78 -1.81 -11.54 9.59
CA PRO A 78 -1.22 -12.86 9.81
C PRO A 78 -1.86 -13.96 8.97
N ALA A 79 -3.11 -13.82 8.51
CA ALA A 79 -3.73 -14.79 7.59
C ALA A 79 -2.93 -14.99 6.29
N ASP A 80 -2.20 -13.96 5.84
CA ASP A 80 -1.41 -13.99 4.60
C ASP A 80 0.11 -14.02 4.85
N TYR A 81 0.57 -13.52 6.01
CA TYR A 81 1.99 -13.30 6.31
C TYR A 81 2.49 -14.09 7.54
N TRP A 82 1.78 -15.15 7.95
CA TRP A 82 2.16 -16.02 9.05
C TRP A 82 2.13 -17.49 8.66
N ALA A 83 3.29 -18.14 8.68
CA ALA A 83 3.42 -19.58 8.53
C ALA A 83 3.06 -20.31 9.83
N THR A 84 2.24 -21.36 9.73
CA THR A 84 1.82 -22.13 10.89
C THR A 84 3.01 -22.88 11.51
N GLY A 85 3.14 -22.83 12.84
CA GLY A 85 4.22 -23.52 13.57
C GLY A 85 5.57 -22.81 13.58
N VAL A 86 5.66 -21.58 13.05
CA VAL A 86 6.91 -20.80 13.00
C VAL A 86 6.82 -19.61 13.95
N GLN A 87 7.90 -19.35 14.70
CA GLN A 87 7.99 -18.19 15.58
C GLN A 87 8.24 -16.90 14.78
N PRO A 88 7.81 -15.73 15.29
CA PRO A 88 8.16 -14.45 14.68
C PRO A 88 9.67 -14.18 14.84
N TYR A 89 10.21 -13.35 13.96
CA TYR A 89 11.57 -12.84 14.13
C TYR A 89 11.73 -12.15 15.51
N PRO A 90 12.85 -12.36 16.24
CA PRO A 90 14.10 -12.99 15.81
C PRO A 90 14.18 -14.52 15.91
N ASP A 91 13.27 -15.16 16.62
CA ASP A 91 13.35 -16.61 16.92
C ASP A 91 12.87 -17.51 15.77
N GLY A 92 12.19 -16.92 14.78
CA GLY A 92 11.86 -17.57 13.51
C GLY A 92 11.76 -16.57 12.37
N TRP A 93 11.14 -16.99 11.26
CA TRP A 93 11.06 -16.19 10.04
C TRP A 93 9.67 -15.59 9.77
N ASN A 94 8.73 -15.73 10.71
CA ASN A 94 7.45 -15.06 10.62
C ASN A 94 7.57 -13.55 10.86
N LEU A 95 6.64 -12.80 10.26
CA LEU A 95 6.55 -11.36 10.42
C LEU A 95 6.26 -10.99 11.89
N PRO A 96 7.08 -10.19 12.56
CA PRO A 96 6.77 -9.68 13.90
C PRO A 96 5.62 -8.67 13.85
N GLY A 97 4.90 -8.49 14.96
CA GLY A 97 3.70 -7.65 15.02
C GLY A 97 3.88 -6.16 14.72
N GLY A 98 5.06 -5.61 15.00
CA GLY A 98 5.45 -4.25 14.59
C GLY A 98 6.03 -4.17 13.18
N GLY A 99 6.16 -5.29 12.47
CA GLY A 99 6.71 -5.36 11.13
C GLY A 99 5.73 -4.80 10.09
N ALA A 100 6.06 -3.65 9.50
CA ALA A 100 5.31 -3.04 8.41
C ALA A 100 6.02 -3.22 7.06
N GLN A 101 5.27 -3.62 6.04
CA GLN A 101 5.81 -3.83 4.69
C GLN A 101 5.95 -2.48 3.96
N ARG A 102 7.18 -2.10 3.60
CA ARG A 102 7.45 -0.96 2.71
C ARG A 102 7.11 -1.33 1.26
N GLY A 103 6.90 -0.31 0.42
CA GLY A 103 6.75 -0.50 -1.02
C GLY A 103 6.28 0.75 -1.75
N ASN A 104 6.47 0.79 -3.07
CA ASN A 104 5.90 1.84 -3.91
C ASN A 104 4.43 1.55 -4.23
N VAL A 105 3.65 2.62 -4.36
CA VAL A 105 2.22 2.58 -4.69
C VAL A 105 1.92 3.17 -6.07
N LEU A 106 2.94 3.37 -6.90
CA LEU A 106 2.79 3.89 -8.26
C LEU A 106 1.99 2.93 -9.14
N ASN A 107 1.17 3.48 -10.02
CA ASN A 107 0.49 2.71 -11.06
C ASN A 107 0.97 3.09 -12.46
N LEU A 108 2.15 2.59 -12.84
CA LEU A 108 2.86 3.04 -14.03
C LEU A 108 2.42 2.36 -15.34
N ASN A 109 1.81 1.17 -15.27
CA ASN A 109 1.47 0.36 -16.46
C ASN A 109 2.60 0.25 -17.51
N GLY A 110 3.86 0.22 -17.06
CA GLY A 110 5.05 0.13 -17.93
C GLY A 110 5.71 1.46 -18.31
N ALA A 111 5.23 2.61 -17.79
CA ALA A 111 5.75 3.94 -18.15
C ALA A 111 7.23 4.17 -17.79
N GLY A 112 7.77 3.48 -16.78
CA GLY A 112 9.13 3.72 -16.28
C GLY A 112 9.17 4.85 -15.24
N ASP A 113 10.00 5.86 -15.44
CA ASP A 113 10.00 7.06 -14.58
C ASP A 113 8.65 7.80 -14.73
N PRO A 114 7.92 8.08 -13.62
CA PRO A 114 6.64 8.81 -13.67
C PRO A 114 6.70 10.13 -14.44
N LEU A 115 7.85 10.80 -14.48
CA LEU A 115 8.00 12.13 -15.06
C LEU A 115 8.56 12.13 -16.48
N THR A 116 9.04 10.99 -16.99
CA THR A 116 9.54 10.87 -18.37
C THR A 116 8.98 9.61 -19.06
N PRO A 117 7.65 9.46 -19.16
CA PRO A 117 7.06 8.26 -19.76
C PRO A 117 7.53 8.08 -21.21
N GLY A 118 8.07 6.91 -21.52
CA GLY A 118 8.54 6.56 -22.86
C GLY A 118 9.92 7.12 -23.25
N TYR A 119 10.52 8.00 -22.44
CA TYR A 119 11.83 8.60 -22.71
C TYR A 119 12.84 8.30 -21.58
N PRO A 120 14.14 8.15 -21.88
CA PRO A 120 15.14 7.97 -20.84
C PRO A 120 15.29 9.26 -20.02
N ALA A 121 15.28 9.13 -18.68
CA ALA A 121 15.47 10.25 -17.74
C ALA A 121 16.93 10.77 -17.72
N LYS A 122 17.37 11.42 -18.80
CA LYS A 122 18.66 12.12 -18.89
C LYS A 122 18.53 13.53 -18.30
N GLU A 123 19.66 14.17 -18.06
CA GLU A 123 19.71 15.52 -17.48
C GLU A 123 18.89 16.52 -18.30
N TYR A 124 19.05 16.47 -19.63
CA TYR A 124 18.36 17.34 -20.59
C TYR A 124 16.93 16.90 -20.95
N THR A 125 16.45 15.75 -20.46
CA THR A 125 15.12 15.24 -20.83
C THR A 125 14.04 16.11 -20.20
N TYR A 126 13.05 16.51 -20.99
CA TYR A 126 11.86 17.18 -20.49
C TYR A 126 11.14 16.29 -19.48
N ARG A 127 10.71 16.89 -18.37
CA ARG A 127 10.02 16.21 -17.28
C ARG A 127 8.65 16.81 -17.08
N PHE A 128 7.67 15.96 -16.86
CA PHE A 128 6.34 16.40 -16.44
C PHE A 128 6.42 17.09 -15.09
N SER A 129 5.43 17.94 -14.81
CA SER A 129 5.22 18.46 -13.47
C SER A 129 4.92 17.31 -12.51
N MET A 130 5.13 17.55 -11.22
CA MET A 130 4.81 16.56 -10.19
C MET A 130 3.32 16.19 -10.17
N GLU A 131 2.44 17.11 -10.56
CA GLU A 131 0.98 16.92 -10.57
C GLU A 131 0.53 16.08 -11.77
N ASP A 132 1.25 16.20 -12.89
CA ASP A 132 0.98 15.46 -14.13
C ASP A 132 1.74 14.11 -14.21
N GLY A 133 2.47 13.75 -13.16
CA GLY A 133 3.28 12.54 -13.14
C GLY A 133 2.44 11.28 -13.27
N VAL A 134 2.88 10.36 -14.13
CA VAL A 134 2.10 9.17 -14.48
C VAL A 134 1.97 8.22 -13.29
N GLY A 135 0.73 7.94 -12.89
CA GLY A 135 0.43 6.92 -11.89
C GLY A 135 0.77 7.32 -10.44
N LEU A 136 0.96 8.62 -10.17
CA LEU A 136 1.08 9.14 -8.81
C LEU A 136 -0.30 9.15 -8.12
N PRO A 137 -0.40 8.68 -6.87
CA PRO A 137 -1.62 8.81 -6.09
C PRO A 137 -1.79 10.25 -5.57
N ASP A 138 -3.04 10.68 -5.44
CA ASP A 138 -3.45 12.00 -4.92
C ASP A 138 -3.88 11.96 -3.44
N ILE A 139 -4.09 10.76 -2.88
CA ILE A 139 -4.45 10.53 -1.47
C ILE A 139 -3.26 10.05 -0.63
N PRO A 140 -3.22 10.36 0.68
CA PRO A 140 -2.23 9.81 1.60
C PRO A 140 -2.35 8.30 1.82
N ILE A 141 -1.21 7.61 1.87
CA ILE A 141 -1.11 6.17 2.10
C ILE A 141 -0.03 5.87 3.14
N HIS A 142 -0.34 5.01 4.12
CA HIS A 142 0.62 4.59 5.13
C HIS A 142 0.54 3.08 5.46
N PRO A 143 1.67 2.36 5.50
CA PRO A 143 1.71 0.98 5.95
C PRO A 143 1.89 0.90 7.47
N ILE A 144 1.18 -0.03 8.12
CA ILE A 144 1.28 -0.30 9.55
C ILE A 144 1.54 -1.78 9.83
N GLY A 145 2.06 -2.07 11.03
CA GLY A 145 2.14 -3.44 11.53
C GLY A 145 0.77 -3.98 11.91
N PHE A 146 0.67 -5.29 12.10
CA PHE A 146 -0.61 -5.88 12.50
C PHE A 146 -0.97 -5.64 13.97
N ASN A 147 0.00 -5.36 14.84
CA ASN A 147 -0.28 -4.92 16.22
C ASN A 147 -1.06 -3.59 16.22
N ASP A 148 -0.61 -2.62 15.42
CA ASP A 148 -1.31 -1.33 15.28
C ASP A 148 -2.67 -1.52 14.59
N ALA A 149 -2.75 -2.44 13.62
CA ALA A 149 -4.01 -2.77 12.96
C ALA A 149 -5.04 -3.36 13.95
N ILE A 150 -4.62 -4.16 14.93
CA ILE A 150 -5.52 -4.64 16.00
C ILE A 150 -6.14 -3.46 16.75
N HIS A 151 -5.35 -2.45 17.11
CA HIS A 151 -5.87 -1.28 17.83
C HIS A 151 -6.92 -0.50 17.03
N LEU A 152 -6.74 -0.40 15.71
CA LEU A 152 -7.73 0.20 14.83
C LEU A 152 -8.96 -0.69 14.62
N LEU A 153 -8.77 -1.99 14.41
CA LEU A 153 -9.84 -2.91 14.03
C LEU A 153 -10.68 -3.43 15.20
N LYS A 154 -10.14 -3.44 16.43
CA LYS A 154 -10.80 -4.03 17.61
C LYS A 154 -12.15 -3.38 17.90
N ASN A 155 -12.22 -2.06 17.80
CA ASN A 155 -13.39 -1.26 18.15
C ASN A 155 -14.15 -0.73 16.92
N MET A 156 -13.89 -1.29 15.73
CA MET A 156 -14.65 -0.97 14.52
C MET A 156 -16.14 -1.24 14.74
N GLY A 157 -16.99 -0.28 14.39
CA GLY A 157 -18.43 -0.43 14.38
C GLY A 157 -18.95 -0.99 13.06
N GLY A 158 -20.27 -0.92 12.86
CA GLY A 158 -20.90 -1.34 11.61
C GLY A 158 -21.07 -2.86 11.47
N GLN A 159 -21.31 -3.29 10.23
CA GLN A 159 -21.73 -4.65 9.89
C GLN A 159 -20.60 -5.66 10.09
N ILE A 160 -20.96 -6.89 10.45
CA ILE A 160 -20.02 -8.02 10.50
C ILE A 160 -19.67 -8.41 9.06
N PRO A 161 -18.38 -8.61 8.73
CA PRO A 161 -18.00 -8.90 7.37
C PRO A 161 -18.34 -10.34 6.98
N PRO A 162 -18.46 -10.64 5.67
CA PRO A 162 -18.54 -12.00 5.16
C PRO A 162 -17.36 -12.87 5.63
N ASN A 163 -17.57 -14.19 5.72
CA ASN A 163 -16.53 -15.09 6.27
C ASN A 163 -15.20 -15.03 5.50
N ASN A 164 -15.23 -14.82 4.19
CA ASN A 164 -14.04 -14.68 3.35
C ASN A 164 -13.27 -13.36 3.55
N TRP A 165 -13.82 -12.41 4.31
CA TRP A 165 -13.17 -11.14 4.64
C TRP A 165 -12.47 -11.18 6.00
N LYS A 166 -12.75 -12.18 6.85
CA LYS A 166 -12.04 -12.32 8.12
C LYS A 166 -10.57 -12.72 7.87
N GLY A 167 -9.67 -12.16 8.67
CA GLY A 167 -8.27 -12.59 8.72
C GLY A 167 -7.99 -13.41 9.97
N ALA A 168 -6.73 -13.42 10.41
CA ALA A 168 -6.29 -14.23 11.54
C ALA A 168 -6.07 -13.42 12.83
N LEU A 169 -6.40 -12.12 12.83
CA LEU A 169 -6.37 -11.30 14.03
C LEU A 169 -7.55 -11.62 14.95
N ASN A 170 -7.32 -11.53 16.26
CA ASN A 170 -8.36 -11.71 17.27
C ASN A 170 -9.24 -10.45 17.40
N VAL A 171 -9.91 -10.07 16.30
CA VAL A 171 -10.83 -8.93 16.20
C VAL A 171 -12.05 -9.32 15.37
N SER A 172 -13.12 -8.53 15.46
CA SER A 172 -14.38 -8.81 14.76
C SER A 172 -14.32 -8.56 13.24
N TYR A 173 -13.34 -7.77 12.77
CA TYR A 173 -13.23 -7.27 11.40
C TYR A 173 -14.48 -6.52 10.90
N ARG A 174 -15.26 -5.94 11.82
CA ARG A 174 -16.43 -5.14 11.46
C ARG A 174 -16.04 -4.07 10.43
N ILE A 175 -16.94 -3.83 9.48
CA ILE A 175 -16.63 -3.08 8.27
C ILE A 175 -16.53 -1.58 8.52
N GLY A 176 -17.18 -1.07 9.57
CA GLY A 176 -17.43 0.36 9.73
C GLY A 176 -18.69 0.80 8.96
N PRO A 177 -18.86 2.10 8.71
CA PRO A 177 -17.93 3.18 9.01
C PRO A 177 -17.83 3.50 10.51
N GLY A 178 -16.62 3.83 10.95
CA GLY A 178 -16.36 4.40 12.27
C GLY A 178 -16.25 3.35 13.37
N PHE A 179 -16.18 3.84 14.61
CA PHE A 179 -16.01 3.00 15.79
C PHE A 179 -17.33 2.77 16.53
N THR A 180 -17.30 1.84 17.48
CA THR A 180 -18.42 1.54 18.38
C THR A 180 -18.10 1.92 19.84
N ASP A 181 -19.08 1.76 20.72
CA ASP A 181 -18.98 2.05 22.16
C ASP A 181 -18.49 3.48 22.47
N ASP A 182 -17.64 3.63 23.49
CA ASP A 182 -17.16 4.90 24.04
C ASP A 182 -16.33 5.74 23.06
N ILE A 183 -15.92 5.16 21.93
CA ILE A 183 -15.11 5.84 20.92
C ILE A 183 -15.87 6.12 19.62
N LYS A 184 -17.21 5.98 19.60
CA LYS A 184 -18.06 6.21 18.43
C LYS A 184 -17.85 7.58 17.76
N ASN A 185 -17.54 8.62 18.55
CA ASN A 185 -17.32 9.98 18.05
C ASN A 185 -15.86 10.27 17.67
N ARG A 186 -14.97 9.26 17.71
CA ARG A 186 -13.56 9.42 17.32
C ARG A 186 -13.39 9.10 15.84
N SER A 187 -12.55 9.88 15.19
CA SER A 187 -12.09 9.71 13.82
C SER A 187 -10.66 9.16 13.81
N VAL A 188 -10.24 8.61 12.68
CA VAL A 188 -8.83 8.28 12.44
C VAL A 188 -8.16 9.46 11.76
N VAL A 189 -6.97 9.81 12.23
CA VAL A 189 -6.09 10.81 11.61
C VAL A 189 -4.73 10.19 11.42
N PHE A 190 -4.16 10.33 10.22
CA PHE A 190 -2.75 10.04 9.99
C PHE A 190 -2.15 11.12 9.09
N SER A 191 -0.83 11.31 9.17
CA SER A 191 -0.13 12.33 8.40
C SER A 191 0.97 11.71 7.55
N THR A 192 1.06 12.13 6.29
CA THR A 192 2.15 11.80 5.39
C THR A 192 2.83 13.08 4.94
N SER A 193 4.13 13.18 5.18
CA SER A 193 4.95 14.35 4.84
C SER A 193 6.17 13.98 3.98
N LEU A 194 6.06 12.90 3.21
CA LEU A 194 7.16 12.36 2.42
C LEU A 194 7.60 13.36 1.34
N PRO A 195 8.87 13.79 1.33
CA PRO A 195 9.38 14.61 0.25
C PRO A 195 9.55 13.78 -1.02
N PHE A 196 9.30 14.41 -2.17
CA PHE A 196 9.64 13.82 -3.47
C PHE A 196 10.97 14.43 -3.93
N PHE A 197 11.96 13.59 -4.19
CA PHE A 197 13.28 14.01 -4.63
C PHE A 197 13.67 13.29 -5.91
N PHE A 198 14.35 14.01 -6.80
CA PHE A 198 15.08 13.39 -7.90
C PHE A 198 16.30 12.67 -7.36
N LEU A 199 16.42 11.40 -7.73
CA LEU A 199 17.55 10.55 -7.34
C LEU A 199 18.29 10.09 -8.58
N PHE A 200 19.62 10.18 -8.55
CA PHE A 200 20.47 9.57 -9.55
C PHE A 200 20.60 8.08 -9.29
N ALA A 201 19.76 7.28 -9.95
CA ALA A 201 19.92 5.83 -9.95
C ALA A 201 21.06 5.42 -10.89
N LYS A 202 22.06 4.69 -10.37
CA LYS A 202 23.15 4.12 -11.17
C LYS A 202 22.83 2.66 -11.49
N LYS A 203 22.91 2.28 -12.77
CA LYS A 203 22.82 0.89 -13.21
C LYS A 203 24.19 0.41 -13.64
N LEU A 204 24.68 -0.67 -13.01
CA LEU A 204 25.89 -1.34 -13.43
C LEU A 204 25.58 -2.24 -14.62
N ARG A 205 26.40 -2.18 -15.68
CA ARG A 205 26.29 -3.05 -16.87
C ARG A 205 27.66 -3.65 -17.17
N ALA A 206 27.73 -4.98 -17.18
CA ALA A 206 28.88 -5.73 -17.68
C ALA A 206 28.53 -6.38 -19.03
N ILE A 207 29.51 -6.54 -19.90
CA ILE A 207 29.33 -7.12 -21.24
C ILE A 207 30.39 -8.20 -21.46
N LEU A 208 29.94 -9.41 -21.79
CA LEU A 208 30.80 -10.47 -22.33
C LEU A 208 30.56 -10.55 -23.84
N GLN A 209 31.56 -10.21 -24.64
CA GLN A 209 31.45 -10.29 -26.10
C GLN A 209 31.80 -11.70 -26.59
N LEU A 210 30.89 -12.30 -27.35
CA LEU A 210 31.13 -13.55 -28.07
C LEU A 210 31.59 -13.23 -29.49
N SER A 211 32.63 -13.91 -29.97
CA SER A 211 33.24 -13.63 -31.29
C SER A 211 32.35 -13.99 -32.48
N LEU A 212 31.36 -14.86 -32.29
CA LEU A 212 30.60 -15.50 -33.37
C LEU A 212 29.25 -14.82 -33.67
N SER A 213 28.77 -13.88 -32.85
CA SER A 213 27.46 -13.26 -33.08
C SER A 213 27.32 -11.89 -32.43
N ARG A 214 26.61 -10.97 -33.10
CA ARG A 214 26.19 -9.68 -32.53
C ARG A 214 24.88 -9.76 -31.74
N LYS A 215 24.29 -10.95 -31.56
CA LYS A 215 23.08 -11.13 -30.75
C LYS A 215 23.37 -10.80 -29.28
N GLN A 216 22.44 -10.11 -28.64
CA GLN A 216 22.53 -9.78 -27.21
C GLN A 216 21.66 -10.72 -26.39
N PHE A 217 22.25 -11.32 -25.36
CA PHE A 217 21.53 -11.99 -24.29
C PHE A 217 21.68 -11.15 -23.03
N LEU A 218 20.56 -10.80 -22.39
CA LEU A 218 20.54 -9.99 -21.18
C LEU A 218 20.12 -10.86 -20.01
N LEU A 219 20.97 -10.92 -18.98
CA LEU A 219 20.63 -11.47 -17.68
C LEU A 219 20.59 -10.31 -16.67
N GLY A 220 19.45 -10.13 -16.03
CA GLY A 220 19.26 -9.13 -14.98
C GLY A 220 19.05 -9.82 -13.65
N CYS A 221 19.85 -9.47 -12.64
CA CYS A 221 19.60 -9.83 -11.25
C CYS A 221 19.02 -8.60 -10.54
N PHE A 222 17.87 -8.77 -9.88
CA PHE A 222 17.33 -7.77 -8.97
C PHE A 222 17.64 -8.22 -7.55
N CYS A 223 18.57 -7.53 -6.87
CA CYS A 223 18.71 -7.70 -5.43
C CYS A 223 17.56 -6.98 -4.73
N PHE A 224 16.74 -7.74 -3.99
CA PHE A 224 15.67 -7.24 -3.13
C PHE A 224 16.21 -6.83 -1.76
#